data_AF-A0A2N1MI12-F1
#
_entry.id   AF-A0A2N1MI12-F1
#
_cell.length_a   1.000
_cell.length_b   1.000
_cell.length_c   1.000
_cell.angle_alpha   90.00
_cell.angle_beta   90.00
_cell.angle_gamma   90.00
#
_symmetry.space_group_name_H-M   'P 1'
#
loop_
_entity.id
_entity.type
_entity.pdbx_description
1 polymer ?
#
loop_
_entity_poly.entity_id
_entity_poly.type
_entity_poly.pdbx_seq_one_letter_code
_entity_poly.pdbx_strand_id
1 'polypeptide(L)' 'IGVGGTKQSTENTLFKIAEGILSMPEGLNHVLYVIDGRFTEEEISTFNMITDSIFKSGILDYVTIVRTKFSNFRD' A
#
# COMPACT_ATOMS: atom_id res chain seq x y z
N ILE A 1 -8.30 2.40 -0.13
CA ILE A 1 -8.37 1.17 0.70
C ILE A 1 -7.21 1.22 1.68
N GLY A 2 -7.42 0.96 2.97
CA GLY A 2 -6.36 1.02 3.98
C GLY A 2 -5.97 -0.38 4.46
N VAL A 3 -4.67 -0.63 4.61
CA VAL A 3 -4.09 -1.87 5.17
C VAL A 3 -3.36 -1.48 6.45
N GLY A 4 -3.55 -2.22 7.55
CA GLY A 4 -2.83 -2.00 8.82
C GLY A 4 -3.61 -1.29 9.94
N GLY A 5 -4.89 -0.95 9.75
CA GLY A 5 -5.72 -0.32 10.81
C GLY A 5 -7.16 -0.83 10.92
N THR A 6 -7.52 -1.84 10.13
CA THR A 6 -8.89 -2.36 10.06
C THR A 6 -8.97 -3.70 10.80
N LYS A 7 -10.06 -3.94 11.55
CA LYS A 7 -10.42 -5.26 12.13
C LYS A 7 -10.65 -6.38 11.08
N GLN A 8 -10.19 -6.22 9.86
CA GLN A 8 -10.31 -7.18 8.78
C GLN A 8 -9.07 -8.05 8.72
N SER A 9 -9.24 -9.32 8.37
CA SER A 9 -8.12 -10.19 8.06
C SER A 9 -7.29 -9.61 6.91
N THR A 10 -6.01 -9.95 6.92
CA THR A 10 -5.07 -9.64 5.85
C THR A 10 -5.59 -10.05 4.47
N GLU A 11 -6.18 -11.25 4.39
CA GLU A 11 -6.80 -11.78 3.17
C GLU A 11 -7.93 -10.89 2.62
N ASN A 12 -8.89 -10.51 3.46
CA ASN A 12 -9.98 -9.62 3.05
C ASN A 12 -9.47 -8.26 2.55
N THR A 13 -8.37 -7.80 3.12
CA THR A 13 -7.76 -6.54 2.72
C THR A 13 -7.10 -6.66 1.34
N LEU A 14 -6.38 -7.74 1.07
CA LEU A 14 -5.80 -8.03 -0.25
C LEU A 14 -6.89 -8.19 -1.32
N PHE A 15 -7.98 -8.90 -1.00
CA PHE A 15 -9.13 -9.05 -1.90
C PHE A 15 -9.73 -7.71 -2.30
N LYS A 16 -9.95 -6.81 -1.34
CA LYS A 16 -10.50 -5.47 -1.64
C LYS A 16 -9.57 -4.64 -2.51
N ILE A 17 -8.26 -4.73 -2.30
CA ILE A 17 -7.28 -4.05 -3.16
C ILE A 17 -7.37 -4.60 -4.59
N ALA A 18 -7.39 -5.92 -4.74
CA ALA A 18 -7.53 -6.56 -6.05
C ALA A 18 -8.84 -6.17 -6.74
N GLU A 19 -9.97 -6.18 -6.02
CA GLU A 19 -11.28 -5.73 -6.52
C GLU A 19 -11.23 -4.26 -6.97
N GLY A 20 -10.62 -3.39 -6.16
CA GLY A 20 -10.41 -1.98 -6.49
C GLY A 20 -9.63 -1.80 -7.79
N ILE A 21 -8.53 -2.53 -7.96
CA ILE A 21 -7.72 -2.49 -9.19
C ILE A 21 -8.51 -3.02 -10.39
N LEU A 22 -9.19 -4.15 -10.27
CA LEU A 22 -9.97 -4.76 -11.35
C LEU A 22 -11.17 -3.89 -11.77
N SER A 23 -11.66 -3.04 -10.89
CA SER A 23 -12.72 -2.07 -11.21
C SER A 23 -12.24 -0.85 -12.00
N MET A 24 -10.93 -0.65 -12.16
CA MET A 24 -10.35 0.45 -12.93
C MET A 24 -10.16 0.04 -14.40
N PRO A 25 -10.88 0.62 -15.37
CA PRO A 25 -10.79 0.23 -16.78
C PRO A 25 -9.38 0.37 -17.37
N GLU A 26 -8.65 1.39 -16.92
CA GLU A 26 -7.29 1.71 -17.36
C GLU A 26 -6.22 0.96 -16.55
N GLY A 27 -6.63 0.23 -15.51
CA GLY A 27 -5.74 -0.43 -14.57
C GLY A 27 -5.11 0.53 -13.55
N LEU A 28 -4.01 0.08 -12.94
CA LEU A 28 -3.31 0.79 -11.88
C LEU A 28 -2.15 1.60 -12.45
N ASN A 29 -2.25 2.93 -12.37
CA ASN A 29 -1.20 3.83 -12.88
C ASN A 29 -0.09 4.11 -11.86
N HIS A 30 -0.42 4.16 -10.57
CA HIS A 30 0.51 4.57 -9.51
C HIS A 30 0.04 4.06 -8.14
N VAL A 31 0.99 3.67 -7.28
CA VAL A 31 0.72 3.27 -5.89
C VAL A 31 1.39 4.25 -4.94
N LEU A 32 0.61 4.82 -4.03
CA LEU A 32 1.15 5.62 -2.92
C LEU A 32 1.19 4.74 -1.67
N TYR A 33 2.39 4.37 -1.24
CA TYR A 33 2.59 3.64 0.01
C TYR A 33 2.89 4.62 1.14
N VAL A 34 1.90 4.87 2.00
CA VAL A 34 1.95 5.93 3.01
C VAL A 34 2.41 5.38 4.34
N ILE A 35 3.45 5.99 4.94
CA ILE A 35 4.00 5.62 6.25
C ILE A 35 4.00 6.80 7.22
N ASP A 36 3.93 6.50 8.51
CA ASP A 36 4.01 7.47 9.61
C ASP A 36 5.43 7.48 10.21
N GLY A 37 6.32 8.30 9.65
CA GLY A 37 7.68 8.40 10.16
C GLY A 37 8.66 7.37 9.58
N ARG A 38 9.27 6.54 10.43
CA ARG A 38 10.20 5.47 10.00
C ARG A 38 9.43 4.19 9.80
N PHE A 39 9.84 3.38 8.83
CA PHE A 39 9.29 2.04 8.65
C PHE A 39 9.40 1.21 9.93
N THR A 40 8.29 0.61 10.30
CA THR A 40 8.22 -0.48 11.26
C THR A 40 8.40 -1.82 10.55
N GLU A 41 8.78 -2.86 11.29
CA GLU A 41 8.88 -4.22 10.74
C GLU A 41 7.54 -4.72 10.19
N GLU A 42 6.43 -4.31 10.82
CA GLU A 42 5.07 -4.64 10.38
C GLU A 42 4.72 -3.98 9.05
N GLU A 43 5.07 -2.71 8.87
CA GLU A 43 4.87 -2.01 7.59
C GLU A 43 5.71 -2.65 6.48
N ILE A 44 6.98 -2.98 6.75
CA ILE A 44 7.85 -3.66 5.78
C ILE A 44 7.26 -5.02 5.38
N SER A 45 6.83 -5.82 6.37
CA SER A 45 6.20 -7.12 6.13
C SER A 45 4.92 -6.99 5.28
N THR A 46 4.08 -6.00 5.62
CA THR A 46 2.84 -5.71 4.89
C THR A 46 3.14 -5.28 3.45
N PHE A 47 4.14 -4.42 3.25
CA PHE A 47 4.56 -3.98 1.93
C PHE A 47 5.00 -5.16 1.07
N ASN A 48 5.92 -5.99 1.59
CA ASN A 48 6.44 -7.17 0.89
C ASN A 48 5.33 -8.16 0.53
N MET A 49 4.40 -8.40 1.44
CA MET A 49 3.27 -9.28 1.19
C MET A 49 2.32 -8.74 0.11
N ILE A 50 2.04 -7.43 0.11
CA ILE A 50 1.22 -6.80 -0.95
C ILE A 50 1.94 -6.90 -2.29
N THR A 51 3.25 -6.60 -2.32
CA THR A 51 4.03 -6.70 -3.55
C THR A 51 4.05 -8.13 -4.07
N ASP A 52 4.35 -9.12 -3.23
CA ASP A 52 4.46 -10.51 -3.67
C ASP A 52 3.11 -11.12 -4.08
N SER A 53 2.00 -10.68 -3.46
CA SER A 53 0.68 -11.28 -3.68
C SER A 53 -0.12 -10.61 -4.80
N ILE A 54 -0.10 -9.28 -4.88
CA ILE A 54 -0.96 -8.51 -5.79
C ILE A 54 -0.16 -8.06 -7.01
N PHE A 55 1.10 -7.68 -6.79
CA PHE A 55 1.84 -6.97 -7.80
C PHE A 55 2.94 -7.83 -8.42
N LYS A 56 2.77 -8.17 -9.70
CA LYS A 56 3.82 -8.85 -10.45
C LYS A 56 5.05 -7.93 -10.62
N SER A 57 6.16 -8.50 -11.09
CA SER A 57 7.39 -7.77 -11.40
C SER A 57 7.11 -6.47 -12.18
N GLY A 58 7.74 -5.37 -11.77
CA GLY A 58 7.62 -4.06 -12.43
C GLY A 58 6.70 -3.06 -11.75
N ILE A 59 5.88 -3.47 -10.76
CA ILE A 59 5.06 -2.48 -10.02
C ILE A 59 5.90 -1.48 -9.24
N LEU A 60 7.09 -1.91 -8.77
CA LEU A 60 7.91 -1.11 -7.88
C LEU A 60 8.34 0.19 -8.56
N ASP A 61 8.40 0.19 -9.90
CA ASP A 61 8.68 1.37 -10.73
C ASP A 61 7.56 2.42 -10.66
N TYR A 62 6.37 2.02 -10.21
CA TYR A 62 5.16 2.86 -10.07
C TYR A 62 4.73 3.05 -8.60
N VAL A 63 5.56 2.63 -7.63
CA VAL A 63 5.32 2.84 -6.22
C VAL A 63 6.05 4.10 -5.75
N THR A 64 5.36 4.98 -5.03
CA THR A 64 5.97 6.08 -4.28
C THR A 64 5.74 5.90 -2.80
N ILE A 65 6.82 5.94 -2.02
CA ILE A 65 6.76 5.96 -0.56
C ILE A 65 6.47 7.39 -0.12
N VAL A 66 5.33 7.58 0.53
CA VAL A 66 4.89 8.87 1.07
C VAL A 66 5.10 8.85 2.58
N ARG A 67 6.13 9.55 3.05
CA ARG A 67 6.38 9.73 4.47
C ARG A 67 5.56 10.90 5.01
N THR A 68 4.70 10.62 5.97
CA THR A 68 3.84 11.61 6.64
C THR A 68 4.34 11.92 8.05
N LYS A 69 3.73 12.94 8.69
CA LYS A 69 3.99 13.35 10.08
C LYS A 69 5.46 13.65 10.38
N PHE A 70 6.20 14.15 9.39
CA PHE A 70 7.51 14.72 9.66
C PHE A 70 7.34 16.04 10.41
N SER A 71 8.19 16.25 11.43
CA SER A 71 8.08 17.35 12.40
C SER A 71 8.03 18.76 11.81
N ASN A 72 8.37 18.91 10.53
CA ASN A 72 8.46 20.19 9.83
C ASN A 72 7.35 20.37 8.78
N PHE A 73 6.38 19.46 8.69
CA PHE A 73 5.20 19.65 7.84
C PHE A 73 4.18 20.50 8.63
N ARG A 74 3.86 21.69 8.12
CA ARG A 74 2.92 22.61 8.75
C ARG A 74 1.48 22.15 8.51
N ASP A 75 0.65 22.37 9.52
CA ASP A 75 -0.82 22.25 9.44
C ASP A 75 -1.42 23.24 8.42
#